data_AF-A0A6A8MVM8-F1
#
_entry.id   AF-A0A6A8MVM8-F1
#
_cell.length_a   1.000
_cell.length_b   1.000
_cell.length_c   1.000
_cell.angle_alpha   90.00
_cell.angle_beta   90.00
_cell.angle_gamma   90.00
#
_symmetry.space_group_name_H-M   'P 1'
#
loop_
_entity.id
_entity.type
_entity.pdbx_description
1 polymer ?
#
loop_
_entity_poly.entity_id
_entity_poly.type
_entity_poly.pdbx_seq_one_letter_code
_entity_poly.pdbx_strand_id
1 'polypeptide(L)'
;MVSVQSFPARRLARIVLAGLLAAALTPTAAHATRSDHSDSKKKVTVAAAFFPLAAAVAQVGGPLVKVANLTPAGVEPHDLELN
;
A
#
# COMPACT_ATOMS: atom_id res chain seq x y z
N MET A 1 39.04 12.94 -40.00
CA MET A 1 38.14 13.30 -38.87
C MET A 1 36.70 13.20 -39.39
N VAL A 2 36.01 12.08 -39.18
CA VAL A 2 34.62 11.91 -39.59
C VAL A 2 33.73 12.31 -38.40
N SER A 3 33.00 13.42 -38.55
CA SER A 3 32.04 13.91 -37.56
C SER A 3 30.78 13.05 -37.63
N VAL A 4 30.52 12.27 -36.58
CA VAL A 4 29.32 11.44 -36.46
C VAL A 4 28.18 12.33 -35.94
N GLN A 5 27.45 12.96 -36.85
CA GLN A 5 26.13 13.54 -36.52
C GLN A 5 25.12 12.41 -36.36
N SER A 6 24.75 12.10 -35.11
CA SER A 6 23.70 11.12 -34.79
C SER A 6 22.33 11.81 -34.62
N PHE A 7 21.35 11.26 -35.35
CA PHE A 7 20.09 11.83 -35.79
C PHE A 7 19.02 12.17 -34.70
N PRO A 8 18.06 13.06 -35.01
CA PRO A 8 17.02 13.61 -34.11
C PRO A 8 16.02 12.60 -33.50
N ALA A 9 16.06 11.33 -33.89
CA ALA A 9 15.16 10.27 -33.39
C ALA A 9 15.26 10.05 -31.87
N ARG A 10 16.45 10.28 -31.27
CA ARG A 10 16.67 10.16 -29.82
C ARG A 10 15.97 11.25 -29.00
N ARG A 11 15.67 12.41 -29.60
CA ARG A 11 14.94 13.51 -28.92
C ARG A 11 13.44 13.25 -28.92
N LEU A 12 12.90 12.73 -30.02
CA LEU A 12 11.47 12.40 -30.12
C LEU A 12 11.07 11.25 -29.19
N ALA A 13 11.89 10.20 -29.08
CA ALA A 13 11.63 9.08 -28.16
C ALA A 13 11.56 9.51 -26.69
N ARG A 14 12.34 10.53 -26.28
CA ARG A 14 12.33 11.07 -24.91
C ARG A 14 11.08 11.90 -24.59
N ILE A 15 10.54 12.61 -25.58
CA ILE A 15 9.33 13.44 -25.42
C ILE A 15 8.09 12.54 -25.27
N VAL A 16 8.01 11.44 -26.04
CA VAL A 16 6.90 10.48 -25.96
C VAL A 16 6.88 9.75 -24.61
N LEU A 17 8.06 9.35 -24.08
CA LEU A 17 8.14 8.68 -22.78
C LEU A 17 7.78 9.63 -21.62
N ALA A 18 8.16 10.91 -21.69
CA ALA A 18 7.78 11.91 -20.69
C ALA A 18 6.28 12.23 -20.70
N GLY A 19 5.63 12.20 -21.87
CA GLY A 19 4.18 12.43 -21.99
C GLY A 19 3.32 11.29 -21.41
N LEU A 20 3.78 10.04 -21.50
CA LEU A 20 3.03 8.88 -21.02
C LEU A 20 3.02 8.75 -19.48
N LEU A 21 4.06 9.22 -18.79
CA LEU A 21 4.08 9.25 -17.31
C LEU A 21 3.18 10.35 -16.72
N ALA A 22 2.89 11.42 -17.45
CA ALA A 22 2.07 12.52 -16.97
C ALA A 22 0.55 12.23 -16.99
N ALA A 23 0.11 11.24 -17.77
CA ALA A 23 -1.31 10.91 -17.94
C ALA A 23 -1.86 9.89 -16.92
N ALA A 24 -1.02 9.32 -16.05
CA ALA A 24 -1.43 8.26 -15.12
C ALA A 24 -1.79 8.76 -13.70
N LEU A 25 -1.68 10.07 -13.42
CA LEU A 25 -1.98 10.67 -12.11
C LEU A 25 -3.19 11.60 -12.18
N THR A 26 -4.31 11.14 -12.72
CA THR A 26 -5.61 11.76 -12.47
C THR A 26 -6.34 10.99 -11.36
N PRO A 27 -6.17 11.35 -10.08
CA PRO A 27 -7.02 10.82 -9.03
C PRO A 27 -8.45 11.32 -9.27
N THR A 28 -9.34 10.43 -9.72
CA THR A 28 -10.78 10.67 -9.76
C THR A 28 -11.32 10.67 -8.33
N ALA A 29 -11.24 11.82 -7.66
CA ALA A 29 -11.88 12.03 -6.38
C ALA A 29 -13.37 12.31 -6.58
N ALA A 30 -14.21 11.28 -6.52
CA ALA A 30 -15.67 11.46 -6.40
C ALA A 30 -16.33 10.25 -5.72
N HIS A 31 -16.55 10.36 -4.41
CA HIS A 31 -17.88 10.23 -3.79
C HIS A 31 -17.74 10.48 -2.27
N ALA A 32 -18.16 11.65 -1.79
CA ALA A 32 -18.24 11.93 -0.37
C ALA A 32 -19.68 11.70 0.12
N THR A 33 -19.96 10.52 0.67
CA THR A 33 -21.09 10.36 1.59
C THR A 33 -20.60 10.81 2.97
N ARG A 34 -20.82 12.10 3.29
CA ARG A 34 -20.64 12.59 4.66
C ARG A 34 -21.74 11.97 5.50
N SER A 35 -21.38 10.92 6.23
CA SER A 35 -22.19 10.42 7.32
C SER A 35 -21.57 10.96 8.60
N ASP A 36 -22.31 11.81 9.29
CA ASP A 36 -21.95 12.36 10.60
C ASP A 36 -21.89 11.22 11.62
N HIS A 37 -20.73 10.57 11.69
CA HIS A 37 -20.42 9.61 12.73
C HIS A 37 -19.60 10.34 13.79
N SER A 38 -20.19 10.45 14.98
CA SER A 38 -19.54 10.91 16.21
C SER A 38 -18.08 10.49 16.29
N ASP A 39 -17.24 11.44 16.68
CA ASP A 39 -15.79 11.56 16.52
C ASP A 39 -14.94 10.50 17.26
N SER A 40 -15.25 9.23 17.02
CA SER A 40 -14.49 8.07 17.48
C SER A 40 -14.75 6.93 16.49
N LYS A 41 -14.09 6.96 15.33
CA LYS A 41 -14.10 5.80 14.41
C LYS A 41 -13.62 4.57 15.21
N LYS A 42 -14.56 3.71 15.64
CA LYS A 42 -14.27 2.49 16.38
C LYS A 42 -13.39 1.62 15.48
N LYS A 43 -12.17 1.30 15.95
CA LYS A 43 -11.26 0.40 15.23
C LYS A 43 -11.85 -1.01 15.20
N VAL A 44 -11.66 -1.70 14.08
CA VAL A 44 -11.97 -3.14 13.99
C VAL A 44 -10.89 -3.90 14.76
N THR A 45 -11.29 -4.73 15.72
CA THR A 45 -10.35 -5.61 16.43
C THR A 45 -10.18 -6.90 15.64
N VAL A 46 -8.94 -7.27 15.35
CA VAL A 46 -8.61 -8.46 14.55
C VAL A 46 -7.63 -9.32 15.35
N ALA A 47 -7.98 -10.59 15.59
CA ALA A 47 -7.06 -11.58 16.10
C ALA A 47 -6.31 -12.24 14.93
N ALA A 48 -4.99 -12.29 15.00
CA ALA A 48 -4.13 -12.94 14.01
C ALA A 48 -3.34 -14.06 14.70
N ALA A 49 -3.27 -15.22 14.05
CA ALA A 49 -2.66 -16.40 14.64
C ALA A 49 -1.15 -16.22 14.93
N PHE A 50 -0.40 -15.64 13.98
CA PHE A 50 1.06 -15.45 14.10
C PHE A 50 1.56 -14.22 13.30
N PHE A 51 2.83 -13.86 13.50
CA PHE A 51 3.38 -12.56 13.14
C PHE A 51 3.27 -12.16 11.64
N PRO A 52 3.59 -13.01 10.65
CA PRO A 52 3.33 -12.74 9.24
C PRO A 52 1.91 -12.24 8.94
N LEU A 53 0.88 -12.87 9.51
CA LEU A 53 -0.50 -12.44 9.31
C LEU A 53 -0.82 -11.16 10.10
N ALA A 54 -0.32 -11.03 11.33
CA ALA A 54 -0.49 -9.82 12.13
C ALA A 54 0.13 -8.59 11.43
N ALA A 55 1.31 -8.75 10.83
CA ALA A 55 2.00 -7.71 10.08
C ALA A 55 1.24 -7.31 8.81
N ALA A 56 0.73 -8.29 8.04
CA ALA A 56 -0.08 -8.03 6.86
C ALA A 56 -1.36 -7.23 7.21
N VAL A 57 -2.07 -7.63 8.27
CA VAL A 57 -3.27 -6.92 8.72
C VAL A 57 -2.94 -5.50 9.19
N ALA A 58 -1.85 -5.32 9.94
CA ALA A 58 -1.43 -3.99 10.39
C ALA A 58 -1.08 -3.06 9.21
N GLN A 59 -0.39 -3.58 8.19
CA GLN A 59 -0.03 -2.81 7.00
C GLN A 59 -1.26 -2.43 6.16
N VAL A 60 -2.17 -3.38 5.93
CA VAL A 60 -3.37 -3.16 5.09
C VAL A 60 -4.43 -2.35 5.82
N GLY A 61 -4.68 -2.64 7.10
CA GLY A 61 -5.74 -2.01 7.89
C GLY A 61 -5.33 -0.65 8.49
N GLY A 62 -4.03 -0.42 8.69
CA GLY A 62 -3.49 0.85 9.17
C GLY A 62 -4.20 1.37 10.44
N PRO A 63 -4.56 2.65 10.50
CA PRO A 63 -5.22 3.24 11.68
C PRO A 63 -6.62 2.70 11.99
N LEU A 64 -7.25 1.97 11.06
CA LEU A 64 -8.62 1.47 11.18
C LEU A 64 -8.72 0.18 11.99
N VAL A 65 -7.60 -0.49 12.24
CA VAL A 65 -7.57 -1.80 12.91
C VAL A 65 -6.79 -1.77 14.22
N LYS A 66 -7.17 -2.66 15.13
CA LYS A 66 -6.41 -3.04 16.33
C LYS A 66 -6.09 -4.54 16.18
N VAL A 67 -4.82 -4.87 15.97
CA VAL A 67 -4.39 -6.26 15.77
C VAL A 67 -3.94 -6.86 17.10
N ALA A 68 -4.46 -8.04 17.44
CA ALA A 68 -3.97 -8.88 18.52
C ALA A 68 -3.26 -10.09 17.91
N ASN A 69 -1.95 -10.23 18.17
CA ASN A 69 -1.19 -11.41 17.75
C ASN A 69 -1.29 -12.48 18.83
N LEU A 70 -1.85 -13.65 18.48
CA LEU A 70 -2.09 -14.73 19.44
C LEU A 70 -0.80 -15.46 19.83
N THR A 71 0.13 -15.62 18.88
CA THR A 71 1.44 -16.22 19.17
C THR A 71 2.42 -15.16 19.68
N PRO A 72 2.99 -15.26 20.89
CA PRO A 72 4.01 -14.32 21.38
C PRO A 72 5.27 -14.30 20.53
N ALA A 73 6.09 -13.24 20.65
CA ALA A 73 7.35 -13.16 19.93
C ALA A 73 8.30 -14.30 20.33
N GLY A 74 8.85 -14.99 19.34
CA GLY A 74 9.79 -16.11 19.55
C GLY A 74 9.15 -17.44 19.94
N VAL A 75 7.81 -17.52 20.01
CA VAL A 75 7.08 -18.78 20.22
C VAL A 75 6.74 -19.41 18.87
N GLU A 76 6.94 -20.72 18.75
CA GLU A 76 6.56 -21.49 17.56
C GLU A 76 5.02 -21.62 17.51
N PRO A 77 4.34 -21.12 16.47
CA PRO A 77 2.87 -21.10 16.42
C PRO A 77 2.21 -22.49 16.47
N HIS A 78 2.94 -23.54 16.10
CA HIS A 78 2.44 -24.91 16.08
C HIS A 78 2.45 -25.59 17.47
N ASP A 79 3.21 -25.04 18.42
CA ASP A 79 3.32 -25.56 19.79
C ASP A 79 2.45 -24.77 20.79
N LEU A 80 1.73 -23.75 20.31
CA LEU A 80 0.93 -22.85 21.13
C LEU A 80 -0.48 -23.41 21.35
N GLU A 81 -0.85 -23.63 22.62
CA GLU A 81 -2.20 -23.98 23.04
C GLU A 81 -2.95 -22.74 23.58
N LEU A 82 -4.20 -22.55 23.17
CA LEU A 82 -5.07 -21.46 23.63
C LEU A 82 -6.04 -21.99 24.70
N ASN A 83 -6.05 -21.37 25.88
CA ASN A 83 -6.85 -21.79 27.04
C ASN A 83 -7.83 -20.71 27.54
#